data_AF-A0A1C3ES55-F1
#
_entry.id   AF-A0A1C3ES55-F1
#
_cell.length_a   1.000
_cell.length_b   1.000
_cell.length_c   1.000
_cell.angle_alpha   90.00
_cell.angle_beta   90.00
_cell.angle_gamma   90.00
#
_symmetry.space_group_name_H-M   'P 1'
#
loop_
_entity.id
_entity.type
_entity.pdbx_description
1 polymer ?
#
loop_
_entity_poly.entity_id
_entity_poly.type
_entity_poly.pdbx_seq_one_letter_code
_entity_poly.pdbx_strand_id
1 'polypeptide(L)'
;MPLIALRDDGKKGKVIVALGDSAHTQDAEALDIVNPFSHPRTIIAEPYGAEKVIRHCFNTLRKYRLFVSPYAVVVHPMEKNEGGLTEVEKAALDELFVKSGARETLIYEGDELSPDTLHYPSLFKEVNKDKASDVAQGRKVAGTLAALLGLYAVALVAFFWVAG
;
A
#
# COMPACT_ATOMS: atom_id res chain seq x y z
N MET A 1 1.48 -21.14 -10.05
CA MET A 1 1.95 -20.40 -8.85
C MET A 1 2.81 -19.22 -9.30
N PRO A 2 2.92 -18.10 -8.55
CA PRO A 2 3.71 -16.93 -8.95
C PRO A 2 5.22 -17.18 -8.76
N LEU A 3 5.75 -18.19 -9.45
CA LEU A 3 7.16 -18.53 -9.38
C LEU A 3 8.00 -17.56 -10.20
N ILE A 4 9.22 -17.32 -9.74
CA ILE A 4 10.25 -16.59 -10.46
C ILE A 4 11.50 -17.46 -10.53
N ALA A 5 12.09 -17.55 -11.73
CA ALA A 5 13.41 -18.15 -11.91
C ALA A 5 14.45 -17.03 -12.04
N LEU A 6 15.41 -17.03 -11.13
CA LEU A 6 16.48 -16.04 -11.05
C LEU A 6 17.82 -16.69 -11.40
N ARG A 7 18.66 -15.95 -12.13
CA ARG A 7 20.06 -16.29 -12.36
C ARG A 7 20.92 -15.17 -11.78
N ASP A 8 22.01 -15.53 -11.10
CA ASP A 8 23.01 -14.54 -10.72
C ASP A 8 23.91 -14.23 -11.93
N ASP A 9 23.97 -12.97 -12.34
CA ASP A 9 24.80 -12.50 -13.45
C ASP A 9 26.21 -12.06 -12.98
N GLY A 10 26.49 -12.08 -11.67
CA GLY A 10 27.80 -11.76 -11.06
C GLY A 10 28.27 -10.30 -11.20
N LYS A 11 27.75 -9.56 -12.20
CA LYS A 11 28.08 -8.16 -12.50
C LYS A 11 26.88 -7.21 -12.33
N LYS A 12 25.66 -7.69 -12.60
CA LYS A 12 24.42 -6.89 -12.53
C LYS A 12 23.43 -7.39 -11.45
N GLY A 13 23.83 -8.39 -10.65
CA GLY A 13 22.98 -9.02 -9.63
C GLY A 13 22.01 -10.06 -10.22
N LYS A 14 20.91 -10.32 -9.51
CA LYS A 14 19.90 -11.31 -9.91
C LYS A 14 19.10 -10.86 -11.14
N VAL A 15 19.15 -11.65 -12.21
CA VAL A 15 18.42 -11.45 -13.46
C VAL A 15 17.27 -12.44 -13.56
N ILE A 16 16.13 -11.98 -14.03
CA ILE A 16 14.94 -12.82 -14.22
C ILE A 16 15.08 -13.59 -15.52
N VAL A 17 14.97 -14.91 -15.42
CA VAL A 17 15.01 -15.82 -16.57
C VAL A 17 13.59 -16.19 -17.00
N ALA A 18 12.70 -16.43 -16.04
CA ALA A 18 11.32 -16.84 -16.31
C ALA A 18 10.36 -16.46 -15.17
N LEU A 19 9.06 -16.40 -15.48
CA LEU A 19 7.97 -16.08 -14.55
C LEU A 19 6.79 -17.06 -14.72
N GLY A 20 6.11 -17.40 -13.63
CA GLY A 20 4.92 -18.24 -13.63
C GLY A 20 5.19 -19.64 -14.20
N ASP A 21 4.33 -20.10 -15.10
CA ASP A 21 4.42 -21.45 -15.67
C ASP A 21 5.73 -21.68 -16.45
N SER A 22 6.27 -20.63 -17.06
CA SER A 22 7.56 -20.72 -17.76
C SER A 22 8.75 -20.94 -16.83
N ALA A 23 8.60 -20.65 -15.53
CA ALA A 23 9.61 -20.94 -14.51
C ALA A 23 9.53 -22.39 -14.00
N HIS A 24 8.35 -23.03 -14.06
CA HIS A 24 8.18 -24.44 -13.66
C HIS A 24 8.93 -25.42 -14.57
N THR A 25 9.13 -25.06 -15.85
CA THR A 25 9.80 -25.90 -16.84
C THR A 25 11.32 -25.71 -16.85
N GLN A 26 11.86 -24.86 -15.99
CA GLN A 26 13.30 -24.57 -15.95
C GLN A 26 14.03 -25.55 -15.03
N ASP A 27 15.29 -25.79 -15.37
CA ASP A 27 16.16 -26.66 -14.59
C ASP A 27 16.61 -25.98 -13.29
N ALA A 28 16.27 -26.57 -12.15
CA ALA A 28 16.51 -26.00 -10.83
C ALA A 28 17.99 -26.06 -10.41
N GLU A 29 18.82 -26.87 -11.05
CA GLU A 29 20.25 -26.98 -10.72
C GLU A 29 21.06 -25.73 -11.11
N ALA A 30 20.58 -24.93 -12.07
CA ALA A 30 21.27 -23.75 -12.58
C ALA A 30 20.59 -22.42 -12.22
N LEU A 31 19.38 -22.46 -11.64
CA LEU A 31 18.52 -21.30 -11.43
C LEU A 31 17.86 -21.33 -10.05
N ASP A 32 17.78 -20.17 -9.41
CA ASP A 32 17.09 -19.97 -8.14
C ASP A 32 15.59 -19.80 -8.40
N ILE A 33 14.81 -20.86 -8.18
CA ILE A 33 13.36 -20.88 -8.40
C ILE A 33 12.65 -20.62 -7.07
N VAL A 34 12.02 -19.46 -6.93
CA VAL A 34 11.42 -19.01 -5.66
C VAL A 34 9.99 -18.54 -5.89
N ASN A 35 9.12 -18.71 -4.88
CA ASN A 35 7.86 -17.98 -4.79
C ASN A 35 8.06 -16.76 -3.89
N PRO A 36 8.01 -15.52 -4.42
CA PRO A 36 8.33 -14.33 -3.66
C PRO A 36 7.26 -13.94 -2.61
N PHE A 37 6.11 -14.64 -2.58
CA PHE A 37 5.04 -14.45 -1.60
C PHE A 37 4.93 -15.61 -0.59
N SER A 38 5.77 -16.64 -0.74
CA SER A 38 5.73 -17.84 0.11
C SER A 38 6.69 -17.73 1.29
N HIS A 39 6.20 -17.18 2.40
CA HIS A 39 6.92 -17.18 3.68
C HIS A 39 5.97 -17.46 4.85
N PRO A 40 6.39 -18.18 5.91
CA PRO A 40 5.52 -18.55 7.03
C PRO A 40 5.00 -17.37 7.85
N ARG A 41 5.73 -16.25 7.89
CA ARG A 41 5.46 -15.10 8.77
C ARG A 41 5.32 -13.74 8.08
N THR A 42 5.43 -13.69 6.74
CA THR A 42 5.24 -12.45 5.99
C THR A 42 4.57 -12.74 4.65
N ILE A 43 3.82 -11.76 4.16
CA ILE A 43 3.19 -11.79 2.84
C ILE A 43 4.24 -11.62 1.73
N ILE A 44 5.31 -10.85 1.99
CA ILE A 44 6.37 -10.56 1.02
C ILE A 44 7.66 -11.23 1.52
N ALA A 45 8.02 -12.36 0.90
CA ALA A 45 9.23 -13.11 1.22
C ALA A 45 10.47 -12.50 0.55
N GLU A 46 10.32 -12.14 -0.73
CA GLU A 46 11.41 -11.72 -1.60
C GLU A 46 10.94 -10.49 -2.42
N PRO A 47 11.18 -9.27 -1.91
CA PRO A 47 10.61 -8.06 -2.49
C PRO A 47 10.99 -7.81 -3.94
N TYR A 48 12.22 -8.17 -4.35
CA TYR A 48 12.66 -7.92 -5.72
C TYR A 48 11.86 -8.78 -6.71
N GLY A 49 11.73 -10.08 -6.45
CA GLY A 49 10.93 -10.98 -7.27
C GLY A 49 9.45 -10.63 -7.25
N ALA A 50 8.90 -10.27 -6.10
CA ALA A 50 7.52 -9.83 -5.97
C ALA A 50 7.22 -8.62 -6.87
N GLU A 51 8.10 -7.60 -6.85
CA GLU A 51 7.98 -6.40 -7.69
C GLU A 51 7.91 -6.77 -9.17
N LYS A 52 8.75 -7.72 -9.59
CA LYS A 52 8.86 -8.10 -11.00
C LYS A 52 7.69 -8.93 -11.47
N VAL A 53 7.17 -9.82 -10.62
CA VAL A 53 5.92 -10.55 -10.86
C VAL A 53 4.77 -9.55 -11.07
N ILE A 54 4.57 -8.61 -10.14
CA ILE A 54 3.48 -7.62 -10.22
C ILE A 54 3.64 -6.73 -11.45
N ARG A 55 4.86 -6.22 -11.71
CA ARG A 55 5.13 -5.41 -12.90
C ARG A 55 4.84 -6.17 -14.19
N HIS A 56 5.18 -7.46 -14.24
CA HIS A 56 4.84 -8.31 -15.40
C HIS A 56 3.32 -8.41 -15.59
N CYS A 57 2.56 -8.61 -14.51
CA CYS A 57 1.09 -8.59 -14.55
C CYS A 57 0.56 -7.25 -15.11
N PHE A 58 1.01 -6.12 -14.58
CA PHE A 58 0.61 -4.79 -15.08
C PHE A 58 0.93 -4.60 -16.56
N ASN A 59 2.11 -5.00 -17.00
CA ASN A 59 2.51 -4.89 -18.40
C ASN A 59 1.64 -5.78 -19.31
N THR A 60 1.30 -6.99 -18.87
CA THR A 60 0.39 -7.88 -19.59
C THR A 60 -1.01 -7.28 -19.72
N LEU A 61 -1.52 -6.66 -18.66
CA LEU A 61 -2.80 -5.93 -18.70
C LEU A 61 -2.74 -4.69 -19.63
N ARG A 62 -1.59 -3.99 -19.68
CA ARG A 62 -1.40 -2.80 -20.56
C ARG A 62 -1.37 -3.14 -22.03
N LYS A 63 -0.99 -4.36 -22.43
CA LYS A 63 -0.96 -4.78 -23.85
C LYS A 63 -2.30 -4.56 -24.54
N TYR A 64 -3.40 -4.66 -23.80
CA TYR A 64 -4.76 -4.47 -24.34
C TYR A 64 -5.19 -2.99 -24.36
N ARG A 65 -4.44 -2.09 -23.70
CA ARG A 65 -4.82 -0.69 -23.44
C ARG A 65 -3.61 0.25 -23.36
N LEU A 66 -2.92 0.44 -24.49
CA LEU A 66 -1.70 1.25 -24.66
C LEU A 66 -1.77 2.69 -24.09
N PHE A 67 -2.97 3.26 -23.92
CA PHE A 67 -3.20 4.66 -23.52
C PHE A 67 -3.93 4.84 -22.18
N VAL A 68 -4.03 3.80 -21.35
CA VAL A 68 -4.72 3.92 -20.04
C VAL A 68 -3.77 4.42 -18.94
N SER A 69 -4.30 5.33 -18.13
CA SER A 69 -3.70 5.91 -16.92
C SER A 69 -3.13 4.82 -15.98
N PRO A 70 -2.10 5.12 -15.18
CA PRO A 70 -1.54 4.13 -14.25
C PRO A 70 -2.62 3.58 -13.29
N TYR A 71 -2.50 2.30 -12.94
CA TYR A 71 -3.54 1.54 -12.26
C TYR A 71 -3.79 2.05 -10.83
N ALA A 72 -5.05 2.25 -10.48
CA ALA A 72 -5.49 2.27 -9.10
C ALA A 72 -5.67 0.82 -8.65
N VAL A 73 -5.00 0.41 -7.58
CA VAL A 73 -4.91 -0.99 -7.16
C VAL A 73 -5.51 -1.15 -5.77
N VAL A 74 -6.45 -2.09 -5.64
CA VAL A 74 -6.90 -2.55 -4.33
C VAL A 74 -6.14 -3.81 -3.99
N VAL A 75 -5.50 -3.82 -2.82
CA VAL A 75 -4.75 -4.96 -2.30
C VAL A 75 -5.49 -5.46 -1.08
N HIS A 76 -5.97 -6.69 -1.16
CA HIS A 76 -6.70 -7.35 -0.08
C HIS A 76 -5.96 -8.61 0.35
N PRO A 77 -5.09 -8.53 1.38
CA PRO A 77 -4.43 -9.71 1.91
C PRO A 77 -5.43 -10.59 2.68
N MET A 78 -5.77 -11.73 2.09
CA MET A 78 -6.67 -12.72 2.68
C MET A 78 -5.96 -13.75 3.56
N GLU A 79 -4.63 -13.77 3.53
CA GLU A 79 -3.79 -14.70 4.28
C GLU A 79 -2.79 -13.94 5.16
N LYS A 80 -2.31 -14.61 6.22
CA LYS A 80 -1.24 -14.11 7.11
C LYS A 80 -1.56 -12.74 7.72
N ASN A 81 -2.83 -12.51 8.00
CA ASN A 81 -3.40 -11.33 8.62
C ASN A 81 -3.91 -11.65 10.05
N GLU A 82 -3.23 -12.57 10.76
CA GLU A 82 -3.59 -12.97 12.12
C GLU A 82 -3.47 -11.76 13.07
N GLY A 83 -4.62 -11.16 13.41
CA GLY A 83 -4.68 -9.93 14.20
C GLY A 83 -4.63 -8.63 13.38
N GLY A 84 -4.77 -8.71 12.06
CA GLY A 84 -4.66 -7.59 11.12
C GLY A 84 -3.21 -7.35 10.67
N LEU A 85 -3.05 -6.48 9.68
CA LEU A 85 -1.76 -6.03 9.18
C LEU A 85 -1.23 -4.92 10.08
N THR A 86 0.06 -5.01 10.39
CA THR A 86 0.78 -3.90 11.00
C THR A 86 0.96 -2.75 10.02
N GLU A 87 1.19 -1.53 10.53
CA GLU A 87 1.44 -0.37 9.67
C GLU A 87 2.71 -0.54 8.80
N VAL A 88 3.69 -1.30 9.28
CA VAL A 88 4.91 -1.62 8.51
C VAL A 88 4.58 -2.52 7.32
N GLU A 89 3.70 -3.51 7.51
CA GLU A 89 3.27 -4.40 6.42
C GLU A 89 2.40 -3.66 5.40
N LYS A 90 1.48 -2.79 5.85
CA LYS A 90 0.70 -1.93 4.95
C LYS A 90 1.60 -1.04 4.11
N ALA A 91 2.61 -0.42 4.73
CA ALA A 91 3.58 0.40 4.03
C ALA A 91 4.42 -0.42 3.03
N ALA A 92 4.86 -1.63 3.41
CA ALA A 92 5.62 -2.50 2.52
C ALA A 92 4.80 -2.97 1.31
N LEU A 93 3.52 -3.30 1.51
CA LEU A 93 2.59 -3.63 0.42
C LEU A 93 2.36 -2.42 -0.50
N ASP A 94 2.04 -1.26 0.06
CA ASP A 94 1.84 -0.04 -0.75
C ASP A 94 3.08 0.28 -1.60
N GLU A 95 4.27 0.27 -0.96
CA GLU A 95 5.53 0.51 -1.64
C GLU A 95 5.78 -0.49 -2.78
N LEU A 96 5.51 -1.78 -2.55
CA LEU A 96 5.67 -2.83 -3.55
C LEU A 96 4.82 -2.58 -4.79
N PHE A 97 3.53 -2.26 -4.63
CA PHE A 97 2.63 -2.03 -5.75
C PHE A 97 2.93 -0.73 -6.49
N VAL A 98 3.24 0.36 -5.76
CA VAL A 98 3.68 1.63 -6.35
C VAL A 98 4.97 1.44 -7.16
N LYS A 99 5.99 0.80 -6.58
CA LYS A 99 7.24 0.49 -7.31
C LYS A 99 7.00 -0.36 -8.55
N SER A 100 6.01 -1.24 -8.51
CA SER A 100 5.65 -2.11 -9.64
C SER A 100 4.95 -1.36 -10.78
N GLY A 101 4.45 -0.14 -10.54
CA GLY A 101 3.83 0.74 -11.54
C GLY A 101 2.38 1.12 -11.27
N ALA A 102 1.87 0.88 -10.06
CA ALA A 102 0.58 1.40 -9.63
C ALA A 102 0.66 2.94 -9.47
N ARG A 103 -0.44 3.64 -9.75
CA ARG A 103 -0.59 5.07 -9.44
C ARG A 103 -0.84 5.28 -7.96
N GLU A 104 -1.71 4.45 -7.42
CA GLU A 104 -2.21 4.50 -6.06
C GLU A 104 -2.56 3.08 -5.63
N THR A 105 -2.33 2.79 -4.35
CA THR A 105 -2.67 1.52 -3.73
C THR A 105 -3.62 1.77 -2.58
N LEU A 106 -4.65 0.94 -2.47
CA LEU A 106 -5.55 0.88 -1.33
C LEU A 106 -5.36 -0.46 -0.66
N ILE A 107 -4.77 -0.47 0.54
CA ILE A 107 -4.69 -1.68 1.36
C ILE A 107 -6.02 -1.84 2.10
N TYR A 108 -6.69 -2.95 1.86
CA TYR A 108 -8.00 -3.27 2.42
C TYR A 108 -7.91 -4.53 3.27
N GLU A 109 -8.51 -4.48 4.46
CA GLU A 109 -8.49 -5.56 5.47
C GLU A 109 -9.90 -5.96 5.94
N GLY A 110 -10.94 -5.47 5.27
CA GLY A 110 -12.32 -5.81 5.60
C GLY A 110 -12.77 -7.14 5.01
N ASP A 111 -14.09 -7.30 4.92
CA ASP A 111 -14.75 -8.50 4.42
C ASP A 111 -14.38 -8.81 2.95
N GLU A 112 -14.45 -10.09 2.56
CA GLU A 112 -14.13 -10.53 1.21
C GLU A 112 -14.81 -9.67 0.12
N LEU A 113 -14.01 -9.11 -0.77
CA LEU A 113 -14.49 -8.25 -1.85
C LEU A 113 -14.99 -9.11 -3.02
N SER A 114 -16.24 -8.92 -3.42
CA SER A 114 -16.73 -9.47 -4.69
C SER A 114 -16.28 -8.59 -5.86
N PRO A 115 -15.61 -9.17 -6.88
CA PRO A 115 -15.21 -8.44 -8.08
C PRO A 115 -16.38 -7.78 -8.82
N ASP A 116 -17.57 -8.38 -8.75
CA ASP A 116 -18.75 -7.91 -9.48
C ASP A 116 -19.39 -6.67 -8.83
N THR A 117 -19.24 -6.51 -7.51
CA THR A 117 -19.83 -5.41 -6.75
C THR A 117 -18.80 -4.36 -6.32
N LEU A 118 -17.54 -4.52 -6.71
CA LEU A 118 -16.45 -3.67 -6.27
C LEU A 118 -16.57 -2.25 -6.85
N HIS A 119 -16.79 -1.27 -5.97
CA HIS A 119 -16.83 0.15 -6.34
C HIS A 119 -15.71 0.94 -5.65
N TYR A 120 -14.61 1.16 -6.37
CA TYR A 120 -13.39 1.79 -5.84
C TYR A 120 -13.62 3.12 -5.09
N PRO A 121 -14.40 4.10 -5.60
CA PRO A 121 -14.60 5.36 -4.88
C PRO A 121 -15.29 5.20 -3.52
N SER A 122 -16.13 4.18 -3.36
CA SER A 122 -16.81 3.90 -2.08
C SER A 122 -15.84 3.29 -1.09
N LEU A 123 -15.08 2.28 -1.53
CA LEU A 123 -14.03 1.63 -0.75
C LEU A 123 -12.96 2.62 -0.28
N PHE A 124 -12.51 3.50 -1.16
CA PHE A 124 -11.52 4.52 -0.82
C PHE A 124 -12.02 5.45 0.30
N LYS A 125 -13.30 5.84 0.28
CA LYS A 125 -13.89 6.68 1.33
C LYS A 125 -14.00 5.93 2.65
N GLU A 126 -14.36 4.66 2.59
CA GLU A 126 -14.52 3.82 3.78
C GLU A 126 -13.19 3.62 4.51
N VAL A 127 -12.15 3.19 3.81
CA VAL A 127 -10.82 2.96 4.40
C VAL A 127 -10.20 4.24 4.96
N ASN A 128 -10.45 5.39 4.33
CA ASN A 128 -9.89 6.67 4.77
C ASN A 128 -10.79 7.44 5.75
N LYS A 129 -11.95 6.89 6.13
CA LYS A 129 -12.92 7.56 7.02
C LYS A 129 -12.31 7.85 8.39
N ASP A 130 -11.56 6.89 8.94
CA ASP A 130 -10.98 7.00 10.28
C ASP A 130 -9.94 8.12 10.33
N LYS A 131 -9.04 8.17 9.33
CA LYS A 131 -8.06 9.25 9.16
C LYS A 131 -8.74 10.62 9.02
N ALA A 132 -9.82 10.70 8.26
CA ALA A 132 -10.56 11.96 8.08
C ALA A 132 -11.22 12.42 9.39
N SER A 133 -11.71 11.48 10.21
CA SER A 133 -12.33 11.77 11.51
C SER A 133 -11.32 12.29 12.54
N ASP A 134 -10.12 11.71 12.58
CA ASP A 134 -9.03 12.14 13.47
C ASP A 134 -8.55 13.56 13.13
N VAL A 135 -8.38 13.87 11.84
CA VAL A 135 -8.00 15.21 11.38
C VAL A 135 -9.09 16.24 11.72
N ALA A 136 -10.36 15.88 11.53
CA ALA A 136 -11.48 16.75 11.89
C ALA A 136 -11.55 17.01 13.40
N GLN A 137 -11.29 15.99 14.22
CA GLN A 137 -11.24 16.11 15.67
C GLN A 137 -10.08 16.99 16.13
N GLY A 138 -8.87 16.79 15.60
CA GLY A 138 -7.71 17.64 15.90
C GLY A 138 -7.95 19.12 15.54
N ARG A 139 -8.59 19.38 14.39
CA ARG A 139 -8.95 20.75 13.97
C ARG A 139 -9.96 21.41 14.92
N LYS A 140 -10.95 20.66 15.42
CA LYS A 140 -11.90 21.17 16.42
C LYS A 140 -11.20 21.55 17.72
N VAL A 141 -10.33 20.67 18.24
CA VAL A 141 -9.57 20.91 19.48
C VAL A 141 -8.70 22.16 19.39
N ALA A 142 -7.96 22.31 18.28
CA ALA A 142 -7.14 23.49 18.02
C ALA A 142 -7.99 24.78 17.96
N GLY A 143 -9.16 24.73 17.32
CA GLY A 143 -10.09 25.86 17.26
C GLY A 143 -10.60 26.29 18.63
N THR A 144 -10.97 25.34 19.49
CA THR A 144 -11.39 25.63 20.88
C THR A 144 -10.28 26.25 21.72
N LEU A 145 -9.03 25.76 21.60
CA LEU A 145 -7.89 26.34 22.33
C LEU A 145 -7.60 27.78 21.88
N ALA A 146 -7.63 28.04 20.57
CA ALA A 146 -7.45 29.38 20.03
C ALA A 146 -8.53 30.36 20.54
N ALA A 147 -9.79 29.91 20.62
CA ALA A 147 -10.88 30.72 21.16
C ALA A 147 -10.68 31.06 22.65
N LEU A 148 -10.26 30.10 23.47
CA LEU A 148 -9.98 30.33 24.90
C LEU A 148 -8.81 31.31 25.11
N LEU A 149 -7.72 31.15 24.33
CA LEU A 149 -6.58 32.07 24.38
C LEU A 149 -6.98 33.49 23.96
N GLY A 150 -7.81 33.64 22.92
CA GLY A 150 -8.35 34.92 22.51
C GLY A 150 -9.17 35.59 23.62
N LEU A 151 -10.04 34.82 24.28
CA LEU A 151 -10.88 35.32 25.37
C LEU A 151 -10.04 35.74 26.58
N TYR A 152 -8.99 34.98 26.91
CA TYR A 152 -8.03 35.33 27.96
C TYR A 152 -7.23 36.60 27.64
N ALA A 153 -6.78 36.77 26.40
CA ALA A 153 -6.09 37.97 25.96
C ALA A 153 -6.98 39.22 26.08
N VAL A 154 -8.26 39.12 25.70
CA VAL A 154 -9.25 40.20 25.87
C VAL A 154 -9.45 40.54 27.34
N ALA A 155 -9.56 39.52 28.20
CA ALA A 155 -9.70 39.72 29.64
C ALA A 155 -8.47 40.42 30.27
N LEU A 156 -7.26 40.06 29.83
CA LEU A 156 -6.03 40.74 30.27
C LEU A 156 -6.01 42.21 29.86
N VAL A 157 -6.34 42.53 28.60
CA VAL A 157 -6.38 43.92 28.12
C VAL A 157 -7.41 44.73 28.92
N ALA A 158 -8.60 44.18 29.17
CA ALA A 158 -9.61 44.84 29.99
C ALA A 158 -9.15 45.04 31.44
N PHE A 159 -8.48 44.06 32.03
CA PHE A 159 -7.93 44.16 33.39
C PHE A 159 -6.91 45.30 33.51
N PHE A 160 -5.96 45.40 32.58
CA PHE A 160 -4.97 46.48 32.59
C PHE A 160 -5.57 47.86 32.31
N TRP A 161 -6.69 47.93 31.57
CA TRP A 161 -7.38 49.19 31.30
C TRP A 161 -8.22 49.70 32.47
N VAL A 162 -8.72 48.80 33.33
CA VAL A 162 -9.49 49.16 34.53
C VAL A 162 -8.59 49.39 35.75
N ALA A 163 -7.44 48.72 35.81
CA ALA A 163 -6.50 48.80 36.93
C ALA A 163 -5.39 49.84 36.77
N GLY A 164 -5.32 50.55 35.64
CA GLY A 164 -4.39 51.65 35.36
C GLY A 164 -5.10 52.99 35.29
#